data_AF-E0VTP7-F1
#
_entry.id   AF-E0VTP7-F1
#
_cell.length_a   1.000
_cell.length_b   1.000
_cell.length_c   1.000
_cell.angle_alpha   90.00
_cell.angle_beta   90.00
_cell.angle_gamma   90.00
#
_symmetry.space_group_name_H-M   'P 1'
#
loop_
_entity.id
_entity.type
_entity.pdbx_description
1 polymer ?
#
loop_
_entity_poly.entity_id
_entity_poly.type
_entity_poly.pdbx_seq_one_letter_code
_entity_poly.pdbx_strand_id
1 'polypeptide(L)'
;MPTLKEELEEVKLKYNALREEWGLQQEHLGRLQTQISGLHNQLQQQSAFCASLGAILGHLLWKASRSPEIVETLTAGNKIGDFFLIVVGTLTSFMDTYRQEIPNQNSDESQFVMSLVGIVTNIAATSEGRLFLIVDEQGKNLVRHFVKILQFIPVPSGNCLKRLIFMTLYNISINSVGVIYLQGQNQLLIGIAKTLVDDTQPQELHLMALRLLQSITWEINCKAVLENIAETVGRKLLDKFLRSTNQEFSTASTAIITNIERNKMKIQNLQECGGKYSECDNRN
;
A
#
# COMPACT_ATOMS: atom_id res chain seq x y z
N MET A 1 -78.02 13.29 18.01
CA MET A 1 -76.79 12.90 18.73
C MET A 1 -76.79 11.39 18.79
N PRO A 2 -75.72 10.72 18.35
CA PRO A 2 -75.60 9.27 18.52
C PRO A 2 -75.78 8.93 20.00
N THR A 3 -76.39 7.80 20.29
CA THR A 3 -76.49 7.33 21.67
C THR A 3 -75.11 6.89 22.14
N LEU A 4 -74.76 7.10 23.42
CA LEU A 4 -73.49 6.69 24.02
C LEU A 4 -73.11 5.21 23.72
N LYS A 5 -74.13 4.39 23.48
CA LYS A 5 -74.01 2.97 23.12
C LYS A 5 -73.50 2.75 21.69
N GLU A 6 -73.90 3.58 20.74
CA GLU A 6 -73.45 3.51 19.35
C GLU A 6 -71.99 3.95 19.22
N GLU A 7 -71.61 5.03 19.93
CA GLU A 7 -70.21 5.49 19.99
C GLU A 7 -69.29 4.45 20.63
N LEU A 8 -69.75 3.77 21.69
CA LEU A 8 -69.01 2.70 22.34
C LEU A 8 -68.75 1.51 21.38
N GLU A 9 -69.75 1.13 20.58
CA GLU A 9 -69.56 0.03 19.62
C GLU A 9 -68.67 0.42 18.43
N GLU A 10 -68.75 1.66 17.95
CA GLU A 10 -67.84 2.16 16.92
C GLU A 10 -66.38 2.14 17.40
N VAL A 11 -66.13 2.57 18.64
CA VAL A 11 -64.79 2.55 19.25
C VAL A 11 -64.29 1.12 19.44
N LYS A 12 -65.14 0.18 19.85
CA LYS A 12 -64.77 -1.25 19.98
C LYS A 12 -64.37 -1.87 18.64
N LEU A 13 -65.12 -1.57 17.57
CA LEU A 13 -64.79 -2.05 16.23
C LEU A 13 -63.44 -1.51 15.76
N LYS A 14 -63.19 -0.20 15.94
CA LYS A 14 -61.90 0.43 15.61
C LYS A 14 -60.74 -0.16 16.42
N TYR A 15 -60.95 -0.39 17.72
CA TYR A 15 -59.96 -1.02 18.58
C TYR A 15 -59.61 -2.44 18.13
N ASN A 16 -60.61 -3.26 17.80
CA ASN A 16 -60.39 -4.63 17.34
C ASN A 16 -59.65 -4.66 15.99
N ALA A 17 -60.01 -3.80 15.04
CA ALA A 17 -59.33 -3.69 13.75
C ALA A 17 -57.86 -3.27 13.92
N LEU A 18 -57.59 -2.27 14.77
CA LEU A 18 -56.23 -1.82 15.04
C LEU A 18 -55.40 -2.89 15.78
N ARG A 19 -56.04 -3.67 16.66
CA ARG A 19 -55.40 -4.80 17.36
C ARG A 19 -55.00 -5.91 16.40
N GLU A 20 -55.84 -6.23 15.42
CA GLU A 20 -55.53 -7.20 14.37
C GLU A 20 -54.41 -6.70 13.46
N GLU A 21 -54.48 -5.45 13.01
CA GLU A 21 -53.43 -4.83 12.20
C GLU A 21 -52.08 -4.79 12.94
N TRP A 22 -52.09 -4.45 14.23
CA TRP A 22 -50.91 -4.53 15.09
C TRP A 22 -50.35 -5.95 15.17
N GLY A 23 -51.20 -6.96 15.30
CA GLY A 23 -50.79 -8.37 15.31
C GLY A 23 -50.11 -8.79 14.00
N LEU A 24 -50.67 -8.39 12.87
CA LEU A 24 -50.09 -8.65 11.54
C LEU A 24 -48.75 -7.91 11.35
N GLN A 25 -48.65 -6.65 11.80
CA GLN A 25 -47.41 -5.88 11.74
C GLN A 25 -46.32 -6.51 12.61
N GLN A 26 -46.65 -7.01 13.81
CA GLN A 26 -45.71 -7.71 14.67
C GLN A 26 -45.19 -9.01 14.03
N GLU A 27 -46.07 -9.78 13.39
CA GLU A 27 -45.65 -10.99 12.66
C GLU A 27 -44.75 -10.64 11.47
N HIS A 28 -45.10 -9.62 10.69
CA HIS A 28 -44.28 -9.15 9.57
C HIS A 28 -42.91 -8.65 10.04
N LEU A 29 -42.87 -7.88 11.13
CA LEU A 29 -41.63 -7.42 11.74
C LEU A 29 -40.76 -8.61 12.19
N GLY A 30 -41.35 -9.63 12.81
CA GLY A 30 -40.64 -10.86 13.20
C GLY A 30 -40.06 -11.62 12.00
N ARG A 31 -40.81 -11.70 10.89
CA ARG A 31 -40.31 -12.31 9.64
C ARG A 31 -39.13 -11.52 9.05
N LEU A 32 -39.23 -10.19 9.01
CA LEU A 32 -38.13 -9.33 8.53
C LEU A 32 -36.88 -9.45 9.40
N GLN A 33 -37.03 -9.45 10.74
CA GLN A 33 -35.92 -9.66 11.66
C GLN A 33 -35.21 -11.00 11.44
N THR A 34 -35.99 -12.06 11.17
CA THR A 34 -35.46 -13.38 10.84
C THR A 34 -34.69 -13.36 9.52
N GLN A 35 -35.23 -12.71 8.49
CA GLN A 35 -34.55 -12.56 7.20
C GLN A 35 -33.25 -11.76 7.32
N ILE A 36 -33.26 -10.64 8.06
CA ILE A 36 -32.05 -9.83 8.31
C ILE A 36 -30.99 -10.67 9.02
N SER A 37 -31.37 -11.40 10.06
CA SER A 37 -30.45 -12.27 10.81
C SER A 37 -29.88 -13.39 9.91
N GLY A 38 -30.71 -13.98 9.05
CA GLY A 38 -30.30 -14.97 8.07
C GLY A 38 -29.31 -14.43 7.04
N LEU A 39 -29.61 -13.28 6.44
CA LEU A 39 -28.73 -12.60 5.48
C LEU A 39 -27.41 -12.16 6.13
N HIS A 40 -27.45 -11.69 7.38
CA HIS A 40 -26.24 -11.32 8.12
C HIS A 40 -25.31 -12.52 8.32
N ASN A 41 -25.86 -13.67 8.74
CA ASN A 41 -25.09 -14.92 8.87
C ASN A 41 -24.52 -15.40 7.53
N GLN A 42 -25.30 -15.34 6.45
CA GLN A 42 -24.82 -15.70 5.12
C GLN A 42 -23.67 -14.80 4.66
N LEU A 43 -23.78 -13.48 4.88
CA LEU A 43 -22.74 -12.52 4.53
C LEU A 43 -21.46 -12.78 5.33
N GLN A 44 -21.58 -13.07 6.63
CA GLN A 44 -20.43 -13.40 7.47
C GLN A 44 -19.73 -14.68 7.01
N GLN A 45 -20.49 -15.73 6.67
CA GLN A 45 -19.93 -16.98 6.15
C GLN A 45 -19.24 -16.77 4.80
N GLN A 46 -19.85 -16.01 3.89
CA GLN A 46 -19.27 -15.70 2.59
C GLN A 46 -17.98 -14.89 2.74
N SER A 47 -17.96 -13.91 3.65
CA SER A 47 -16.76 -13.12 3.95
C SER A 47 -15.62 -14.00 4.45
N ALA A 48 -15.89 -14.92 5.39
CA ALA A 48 -14.89 -15.84 5.91
C ALA A 48 -14.37 -16.79 4.81
N PHE A 49 -15.27 -17.31 3.96
CA PHE A 49 -14.89 -18.15 2.83
C PHE A 49 -14.02 -17.40 1.82
N CYS A 50 -14.39 -16.17 1.44
CA CYS A 50 -13.62 -15.36 0.51
C CYS A 50 -12.23 -15.00 1.07
N ALA A 51 -12.13 -14.71 2.37
CA ALA A 51 -10.85 -14.46 3.03
C ALA A 51 -9.93 -15.70 2.97
N SER A 52 -10.44 -16.87 3.33
CA SER A 52 -9.69 -18.13 3.28
C SER A 52 -9.28 -18.52 1.86
N LEU A 53 -10.22 -18.43 0.90
CA LEU A 53 -9.96 -18.68 -0.51
C LEU A 53 -8.88 -17.73 -1.05
N GLY A 54 -8.98 -16.44 -0.74
CA GLY A 54 -8.02 -15.42 -1.11
C GLY A 54 -6.63 -15.71 -0.53
N ALA A 55 -6.54 -16.07 0.75
CA ALA A 55 -5.28 -16.43 1.41
C ALA A 55 -4.61 -17.63 0.75
N ILE A 56 -5.36 -18.70 0.48
CA ILE A 56 -4.83 -19.93 -0.15
C ILE A 56 -4.37 -19.66 -1.58
N LEU A 57 -5.26 -19.10 -2.42
CA LEU A 57 -4.94 -18.83 -3.82
C LEU A 57 -3.84 -17.79 -3.96
N GLY A 58 -3.86 -16.74 -3.14
CA GLY A 58 -2.83 -15.72 -3.06
C GLY A 58 -1.47 -16.32 -2.73
N HIS A 59 -1.39 -17.19 -1.74
CA HIS A 59 -0.14 -17.86 -1.36
C HIS A 59 0.40 -18.77 -2.46
N LEU A 60 -0.47 -19.55 -3.10
CA LEU A 60 -0.10 -20.41 -4.22
C LEU A 60 0.43 -19.58 -5.40
N LEU A 61 -0.26 -18.48 -5.75
CA LEU A 61 0.15 -17.59 -6.83
C LEU A 61 1.43 -16.83 -6.47
N TRP A 62 1.62 -16.43 -5.22
CA TRP A 62 2.88 -15.83 -4.76
C TRP A 62 4.06 -16.79 -4.92
N LYS A 63 3.87 -18.07 -4.56
CA LYS A 63 4.90 -19.10 -4.80
C LYS A 63 5.15 -19.33 -6.28
N ALA A 64 4.09 -19.46 -7.08
CA ALA A 64 4.20 -19.71 -8.52
C ALA A 64 4.88 -18.55 -9.26
N SER A 65 4.53 -17.31 -8.92
CA SER A 65 5.10 -16.08 -9.52
C SER A 65 6.59 -15.87 -9.20
N ARG A 66 7.25 -16.73 -8.42
CA ARG A 66 8.71 -16.71 -8.32
C ARG A 66 9.39 -17.12 -9.63
N SER A 67 8.67 -17.84 -10.52
CA SER A 67 9.11 -18.12 -11.88
C SER A 67 8.86 -16.90 -12.77
N PRO A 68 9.89 -16.37 -13.45
CA PRO A 68 9.73 -15.27 -14.40
C PRO A 68 8.72 -15.55 -15.52
N GLU A 69 8.64 -16.80 -15.98
CA GLU A 69 7.71 -17.23 -17.03
C GLU A 69 6.25 -17.09 -16.60
N ILE A 70 5.96 -17.35 -15.32
CA ILE A 70 4.63 -17.11 -14.75
C ILE A 70 4.34 -15.61 -14.67
N VAL A 71 5.31 -14.79 -14.28
CA VAL A 71 5.16 -13.33 -14.25
C VAL A 71 4.87 -12.79 -15.65
N GLU A 72 5.58 -13.26 -16.67
CA GLU A 72 5.35 -12.88 -18.07
C GLU A 72 3.93 -13.25 -18.53
N THR A 73 3.46 -14.43 -18.15
CA THR A 73 2.07 -14.86 -18.44
C THR A 73 1.05 -13.96 -17.75
N LEU A 74 1.30 -13.55 -16.50
CA LEU A 74 0.41 -12.65 -15.76
C LEU A 74 0.38 -11.25 -16.37
N THR A 75 1.53 -10.69 -16.77
CA THR A 75 1.65 -9.34 -17.34
C THR A 75 1.13 -9.26 -18.78
N ALA A 76 1.20 -10.35 -19.54
CA ALA A 76 0.59 -10.45 -20.87
C ALA A 76 -0.95 -10.52 -20.81
N GLY A 77 -1.52 -10.90 -19.67
CA GLY A 77 -2.97 -10.96 -19.46
C GLY A 77 -3.61 -9.59 -19.24
N ASN A 78 -4.91 -9.48 -19.54
CA ASN A 78 -5.68 -8.23 -19.38
C ASN A 78 -6.20 -7.99 -17.95
N LYS A 79 -5.88 -8.87 -16.99
CA LYS A 79 -6.38 -8.81 -15.60
C LYS A 79 -5.39 -8.29 -14.58
N ILE A 80 -4.16 -7.97 -14.98
CA ILE A 80 -3.14 -7.51 -14.05
C ILE A 80 -3.46 -6.13 -13.45
N GLY A 81 -4.11 -5.24 -14.21
CA GLY A 81 -4.60 -3.96 -13.71
C GLY A 81 -5.69 -4.13 -12.64
N ASP A 82 -6.66 -5.03 -12.88
CA ASP A 82 -7.70 -5.38 -11.90
C ASP A 82 -7.06 -5.95 -10.62
N PHE A 83 -6.05 -6.80 -10.78
CA PHE A 83 -5.27 -7.32 -9.65
C PHE A 83 -4.61 -6.20 -8.85
N PHE A 84 -3.98 -5.21 -9.49
CA PHE A 84 -3.37 -4.08 -8.77
C PHE A 84 -4.39 -3.24 -8.00
N LEU A 85 -5.59 -3.04 -8.55
CA LEU A 85 -6.69 -2.38 -7.83
C LEU A 85 -7.11 -3.18 -6.59
N ILE A 86 -7.18 -4.52 -6.69
CA ILE A 86 -7.44 -5.40 -5.54
C ILE A 86 -6.34 -5.24 -4.49
N VAL A 87 -5.06 -5.20 -4.89
CA VAL A 87 -3.95 -5.00 -3.95
C VAL A 87 -4.09 -3.66 -3.23
N VAL A 88 -4.34 -2.56 -3.95
CA VAL A 88 -4.53 -1.22 -3.35
C VAL A 88 -5.71 -1.21 -2.38
N GLY A 89 -6.87 -1.72 -2.79
CA GLY A 89 -8.07 -1.74 -1.95
C GLY A 89 -7.90 -2.59 -0.69
N THR A 90 -7.31 -3.77 -0.84
CA THR A 90 -7.05 -4.70 0.27
C THR A 90 -6.07 -4.09 1.26
N LEU A 91 -4.98 -3.51 0.77
CA LEU A 91 -3.94 -2.93 1.60
C LEU A 91 -4.44 -1.68 2.32
N THR A 92 -5.26 -0.85 1.66
CA THR A 92 -5.94 0.29 2.29
C THR A 92 -6.82 -0.18 3.44
N SER A 93 -7.73 -1.12 3.18
CA SER A 93 -8.64 -1.66 4.19
C SER A 93 -7.91 -2.29 5.37
N PHE A 94 -6.83 -3.03 5.09
CA PHE A 94 -6.01 -3.67 6.11
C PHE A 94 -5.33 -2.63 7.01
N MET A 95 -4.71 -1.60 6.41
CA MET A 95 -4.06 -0.53 7.15
C MET A 95 -5.07 0.31 7.95
N ASP A 96 -6.27 0.54 7.42
CA ASP A 96 -7.34 1.24 8.12
C ASP A 96 -7.89 0.47 9.31
N THR A 97 -7.91 -0.86 9.23
CA THR A 97 -8.39 -1.75 10.29
C THR A 97 -7.36 -1.87 11.42
N TYR A 98 -6.07 -2.01 11.08
CA TYR A 98 -5.01 -2.39 12.01
C TYR A 98 -3.98 -1.28 12.30
N ARG A 99 -4.39 -0.02 12.14
CA ARG A 99 -3.56 1.21 12.19
C ARG A 99 -2.36 1.20 13.14
N GLN A 100 -2.53 0.66 14.35
CA GLN A 100 -1.50 0.66 15.39
C GLN A 100 -0.72 -0.64 15.47
N GLU A 101 -1.36 -1.78 15.20
CA GLU A 101 -0.77 -3.10 15.36
C GLU A 101 -1.38 -4.07 14.36
N ILE A 102 -0.53 -4.63 13.51
CA ILE A 102 -0.89 -5.62 12.49
C ILE A 102 -1.03 -7.01 13.12
N PRO A 103 -2.02 -7.83 12.72
CA PRO A 103 -2.16 -9.20 13.20
C PRO A 103 -0.90 -10.03 12.99
N ASN A 104 -0.75 -11.09 13.79
CA ASN A 104 0.36 -12.03 13.65
C ASN A 104 0.54 -12.44 12.17
N GLN A 105 1.79 -12.51 11.72
CA GLN A 105 2.12 -12.86 10.34
C GLN A 105 1.52 -14.20 9.88
N ASN A 106 1.19 -15.12 10.79
CA ASN A 106 0.59 -16.41 10.48
C ASN A 106 -0.96 -16.37 10.40
N SER A 107 -1.59 -15.23 10.66
CA SER A 107 -3.04 -15.05 10.45
C SER A 107 -3.37 -15.08 8.96
N ASP A 108 -4.59 -15.53 8.63
CA ASP A 108 -5.07 -15.59 7.25
C ASP A 108 -5.07 -14.20 6.60
N GLU A 109 -5.44 -13.17 7.36
CA GLU A 109 -5.46 -11.77 6.89
C GLU A 109 -4.05 -11.29 6.56
N SER A 110 -3.08 -11.46 7.46
CA SER A 110 -1.69 -11.07 7.20
C SER A 110 -1.09 -11.89 6.06
N GLN A 111 -1.33 -13.20 6.00
CA GLN A 111 -0.87 -14.05 4.90
C GLN A 111 -1.46 -13.65 3.56
N PHE A 112 -2.75 -13.30 3.53
CA PHE A 112 -3.42 -12.83 2.32
C PHE A 112 -2.79 -11.52 1.82
N VAL A 113 -2.68 -10.51 2.69
CA VAL A 113 -2.07 -9.22 2.32
C VAL A 113 -0.62 -9.39 1.90
N MET A 114 0.18 -10.15 2.65
CA MET A 114 1.57 -10.42 2.29
C MET A 114 1.69 -11.16 0.96
N SER A 115 0.78 -12.09 0.65
CA SER A 115 0.77 -12.79 -0.63
C SER A 115 0.50 -11.86 -1.80
N LEU A 116 -0.46 -10.94 -1.66
CA LEU A 116 -0.74 -9.93 -2.69
C LEU A 116 0.47 -9.03 -2.96
N VAL A 117 1.06 -8.45 -1.91
CA VAL A 117 2.26 -7.61 -2.04
C VAL A 117 3.46 -8.41 -2.53
N GLY A 118 3.56 -9.68 -2.12
CA GLY A 118 4.59 -10.61 -2.55
C GLY A 118 4.54 -10.92 -4.05
N ILE A 119 3.35 -11.11 -4.62
CA ILE A 119 3.16 -11.26 -6.07
C ILE A 119 3.66 -10.00 -6.80
N VAL A 120 3.29 -8.81 -6.32
CA VAL A 120 3.77 -7.53 -6.89
C VAL A 120 5.30 -7.41 -6.78
N THR A 121 5.88 -7.87 -5.68
CA THR A 121 7.34 -7.90 -5.47
C THR A 121 8.02 -8.76 -6.53
N ASN A 122 7.46 -9.93 -6.82
CA ASN A 122 7.94 -10.83 -7.87
C ASN A 122 7.75 -10.24 -9.27
N ILE A 123 6.62 -9.57 -9.53
CA ILE A 123 6.40 -8.84 -10.79
C ILE A 123 7.51 -7.81 -11.00
N ALA A 124 7.80 -6.99 -9.98
CA ALA A 124 8.89 -6.01 -10.02
C ALA A 124 10.29 -6.65 -10.18
N ALA A 125 10.47 -7.93 -9.88
CA ALA A 125 11.75 -8.60 -10.10
C ALA A 125 12.08 -8.82 -11.59
N THR A 126 11.08 -8.81 -12.47
CA THR A 126 11.24 -8.95 -13.93
C THR A 126 11.37 -7.60 -14.65
N SER A 127 12.02 -7.56 -15.81
CA SER A 127 12.20 -6.33 -16.57
C SER A 127 10.88 -5.78 -17.12
N GLU A 128 10.03 -6.65 -17.67
CA GLU A 128 8.72 -6.31 -18.20
C GLU A 128 7.80 -5.82 -17.07
N GLY A 129 7.79 -6.52 -15.94
CA GLY A 129 6.98 -6.13 -14.78
C GLY A 129 7.36 -4.77 -14.21
N ARG A 130 8.65 -4.45 -14.11
CA ARG A 130 9.11 -3.09 -13.71
C ARG A 130 8.58 -2.02 -14.64
N LEU A 131 8.70 -2.25 -15.94
CA LEU A 131 8.25 -1.29 -16.95
C LEU A 131 6.72 -1.12 -16.87
N PHE A 132 5.98 -2.21 -16.73
CA PHE A 132 4.52 -2.16 -16.59
C PHE A 132 4.09 -1.32 -15.38
N LEU A 133 4.70 -1.57 -14.21
CA LEU A 133 4.39 -0.86 -12.96
C LEU A 133 4.57 0.66 -13.02
N ILE A 134 5.37 1.17 -13.96
CA ILE A 134 5.66 2.60 -14.10
C ILE A 134 5.11 3.22 -15.38
N VAL A 135 4.55 2.43 -16.30
CA VAL A 135 3.93 2.91 -17.55
C VAL A 135 2.42 2.86 -17.45
N ASP A 136 1.86 1.73 -17.00
CA ASP A 136 0.42 1.53 -16.82
C ASP A 136 -0.13 2.37 -15.66
N GLU A 137 -1.35 2.90 -15.79
CA GLU A 137 -1.92 3.79 -14.77
C GLU A 137 -2.27 3.04 -13.48
N GLN A 138 -2.73 1.79 -13.56
CA GLN A 138 -3.02 0.98 -12.37
C GLN A 138 -1.73 0.57 -11.67
N GLY A 139 -0.68 0.25 -12.45
CA GLY A 139 0.67 0.05 -11.95
C GLY A 139 1.18 1.28 -11.20
N LYS A 140 1.12 2.46 -11.82
CA LYS A 140 1.53 3.73 -11.19
C LYS A 140 0.75 4.02 -9.92
N ASN A 141 -0.57 3.79 -9.94
CA ASN A 141 -1.43 3.97 -8.79
C ASN A 141 -1.01 3.07 -7.61
N LEU A 142 -0.70 1.80 -7.89
CA LEU A 142 -0.17 0.87 -6.90
C LEU A 142 1.17 1.34 -6.32
N VAL A 143 2.11 1.77 -7.16
CA VAL A 143 3.41 2.27 -6.69
C VAL A 143 3.24 3.53 -5.83
N ARG A 144 2.39 4.49 -6.26
CA ARG A 144 2.04 5.67 -5.46
C ARG A 144 1.44 5.28 -4.11
N HIS A 145 0.59 4.26 -4.09
CA HIS A 145 -0.01 3.76 -2.87
C HIS A 145 1.05 3.14 -1.94
N PHE A 146 1.93 2.28 -2.45
CA PHE A 146 3.04 1.68 -1.70
C PHE A 146 3.95 2.73 -1.07
N VAL A 147 4.30 3.76 -1.84
CA VAL A 147 5.08 4.89 -1.33
C VAL A 147 4.35 5.61 -0.18
N LYS A 148 3.06 5.90 -0.34
CA LYS A 148 2.27 6.61 0.68
C LYS A 148 2.17 5.82 1.98
N ILE A 149 1.87 4.53 1.92
CA ILE A 149 1.64 3.70 3.11
C ILE A 149 2.93 3.36 3.86
N LEU A 150 4.09 3.38 3.20
CA LEU A 150 5.38 2.93 3.75
C LEU A 150 5.70 3.55 5.12
N GLN A 151 5.36 4.82 5.30
CA GLN A 151 5.59 5.57 6.54
C GLN A 151 4.58 5.30 7.67
N PHE A 152 3.47 4.63 7.35
CA PHE A 152 2.35 4.35 8.26
C PHE A 152 2.27 2.89 8.69
N ILE A 153 3.11 2.00 8.13
CA ILE A 153 3.15 0.60 8.52
C ILE A 153 3.68 0.50 9.96
N PRO A 154 2.90 -0.04 10.91
CA PRO A 154 3.33 -0.14 12.30
C PRO A 154 4.47 -1.15 12.43
N VAL A 155 5.49 -0.79 13.20
CA VAL A 155 6.64 -1.63 13.55
C VAL A 155 6.53 -1.98 15.05
N PRO A 156 6.80 -3.24 15.48
CA PRO A 156 7.38 -4.34 14.71
C PRO A 156 6.39 -5.22 13.95
N SER A 157 5.09 -5.14 14.24
CA SER A 157 4.07 -6.04 13.70
C SER A 157 4.02 -6.10 12.16
N GLY A 158 4.32 -4.98 11.50
CA GLY A 158 4.30 -4.83 10.04
C GLY A 158 5.64 -5.01 9.34
N ASN A 159 6.68 -5.49 10.03
CA ASN A 159 8.04 -5.62 9.46
C ASN A 159 8.05 -6.39 8.13
N CYS A 160 7.36 -7.54 8.07
CA CYS A 160 7.31 -8.38 6.86
C CYS A 160 6.68 -7.64 5.67
N LEU A 161 5.58 -6.92 5.91
CA LEU A 161 4.93 -6.10 4.89
C LEU A 161 5.84 -4.95 4.42
N LYS A 162 6.48 -4.25 5.36
CA LYS A 162 7.39 -3.14 5.06
C LYS A 162 8.59 -3.62 4.23
N ARG A 163 9.13 -4.81 4.52
CA ARG A 163 10.19 -5.45 3.72
C ARG A 163 9.76 -5.69 2.28
N LEU A 164 8.57 -6.27 2.06
CA LEU A 164 8.08 -6.54 0.70
C LEU A 164 7.91 -5.25 -0.11
N ILE A 165 7.42 -4.18 0.52
CA ILE A 165 7.27 -2.88 -0.16
C ILE A 165 8.64 -2.28 -0.48
N PHE A 166 9.59 -2.27 0.46
CA PHE A 166 10.94 -1.80 0.18
C PHE A 166 11.61 -2.61 -0.95
N MET A 167 11.44 -3.93 -0.94
CA MET A 167 11.97 -4.81 -1.98
C MET A 167 11.33 -4.51 -3.34
N THR A 168 10.01 -4.30 -3.39
CA THR A 168 9.31 -3.90 -4.62
C THR A 168 9.85 -2.58 -5.16
N LEU A 169 9.97 -1.56 -4.31
CA LEU A 169 10.45 -0.24 -4.72
C LEU A 169 11.92 -0.27 -5.15
N TYR A 170 12.76 -1.03 -4.46
CA TYR A 170 14.14 -1.28 -4.87
C TYR A 170 14.22 -2.00 -6.21
N ASN A 171 13.38 -3.01 -6.42
CA ASN A 171 13.33 -3.70 -7.71
C ASN A 171 12.98 -2.71 -8.82
N ILE A 172 11.95 -1.87 -8.64
CA ILE A 172 11.60 -0.82 -9.61
C ILE A 172 12.79 0.12 -9.88
N SER A 173 13.57 0.48 -8.86
CA SER A 173 14.70 1.39 -9.01
C SER A 173 15.93 0.77 -9.73
N ILE A 174 15.88 -0.51 -10.12
CA ILE A 174 16.96 -1.14 -10.90
C ILE A 174 17.08 -0.54 -12.30
N ASN A 175 16.01 -0.03 -12.91
CA ASN A 175 16.06 0.59 -14.24
C ASN A 175 15.91 2.12 -14.19
N SER A 176 16.41 2.80 -15.21
CA SER A 176 16.48 4.27 -15.26
C SER A 176 15.09 4.93 -15.22
N VAL A 177 14.12 4.38 -15.94
CA VAL A 177 12.75 4.90 -15.96
C VAL A 177 12.11 4.80 -14.57
N GLY A 178 12.34 3.69 -13.86
CA GLY A 178 11.87 3.50 -12.49
C GLY A 178 12.53 4.45 -11.50
N VAL A 179 13.84 4.66 -11.61
CA VAL A 179 14.56 5.68 -10.80
C VAL A 179 13.95 7.06 -10.99
N ILE A 180 13.77 7.51 -12.24
CA ILE A 180 13.18 8.83 -12.54
C ILE A 180 11.78 8.94 -11.95
N TYR A 181 10.95 7.90 -12.11
CA TYR A 181 9.60 7.88 -11.55
C TYR A 181 9.61 7.98 -10.02
N LEU A 182 10.45 7.20 -9.34
CA LEU A 182 10.55 7.19 -7.88
C LEU A 182 11.18 8.47 -7.31
N GLN A 183 12.12 9.10 -8.02
CA GLN A 183 12.68 10.41 -7.66
C GLN A 183 11.61 11.50 -7.58
N GLY A 184 10.57 11.42 -8.42
CA GLY A 184 9.42 12.33 -8.37
C GLY A 184 8.49 12.09 -7.17
N GLN A 185 8.65 11.00 -6.41
CA GLN A 185 7.77 10.66 -5.30
C GLN A 185 8.30 11.21 -3.97
N ASN A 186 7.97 12.45 -3.61
CA ASN A 186 8.48 13.07 -2.37
C ASN A 186 8.17 12.23 -1.10
N GLN A 187 6.98 11.63 -1.04
CA GLN A 187 6.58 10.76 0.07
C GLN A 187 7.51 9.55 0.27
N LEU A 188 8.22 9.11 -0.78
CA LEU A 188 9.19 8.02 -0.67
C LEU A 188 10.39 8.46 0.18
N LEU A 189 10.93 9.65 -0.07
CA LEU A 189 12.06 10.19 0.69
C LEU A 189 11.68 10.37 2.17
N ILE A 190 10.47 10.84 2.44
CA ILE A 190 9.93 10.94 3.80
C ILE A 190 9.86 9.57 4.46
N GLY A 191 9.35 8.54 3.77
CA GLY A 191 9.28 7.17 4.27
C GLY A 191 10.65 6.54 4.55
N ILE A 192 11.63 6.79 3.67
CA ILE A 192 13.04 6.40 3.85
C ILE A 192 13.62 7.11 5.08
N ALA A 193 13.52 8.44 5.16
CA ALA A 193 14.07 9.22 6.27
C ALA A 193 13.47 8.81 7.61
N LYS A 194 12.15 8.64 7.70
CA LYS A 194 11.47 8.13 8.92
C LYS A 194 11.99 6.76 9.32
N THR A 195 12.21 5.87 8.36
CA THR A 195 12.78 4.53 8.62
C THR A 195 14.19 4.63 9.20
N LEU A 196 15.04 5.49 8.64
CA LEU A 196 16.43 5.66 9.05
C LEU A 196 16.61 6.42 10.39
N VAL A 197 15.67 7.30 10.75
CA VAL A 197 15.71 8.05 12.01
C VAL A 197 15.32 7.16 13.20
N ASP A 198 14.40 6.23 12.99
CA ASP A 198 13.85 5.38 14.04
C ASP A 198 14.78 4.20 14.36
N ASP A 199 15.54 4.35 15.46
CA ASP A 199 16.47 3.35 15.98
C ASP A 199 15.80 2.08 16.53
N THR A 200 14.48 2.09 16.71
CA THR A 200 13.74 0.91 17.17
C THR A 200 13.47 -0.08 16.04
N GLN A 201 13.65 0.33 14.78
CA GLN A 201 13.43 -0.54 13.63
C GLN A 201 14.57 -1.55 13.47
N PRO A 202 14.27 -2.76 12.96
CA PRO A 202 15.29 -3.74 12.60
C PRO A 202 16.34 -3.18 11.65
N GLN A 203 17.61 -3.53 11.88
CA GLN A 203 18.74 -3.12 11.03
C GLN A 203 18.54 -3.48 9.55
N GLU A 204 17.86 -4.60 9.26
CA GLU A 204 17.52 -4.98 7.89
C GLU A 204 16.69 -3.90 7.17
N LEU A 205 15.71 -3.30 7.86
CA LEU A 205 14.88 -2.24 7.28
C LEU A 205 15.69 -0.95 7.04
N HIS A 206 16.63 -0.62 7.92
CA HIS A 206 17.58 0.47 7.67
C HIS A 206 18.43 0.20 6.42
N LEU A 207 18.94 -1.03 6.28
CA LEU A 207 19.75 -1.41 5.12
C LEU A 207 18.96 -1.30 3.82
N MET A 208 17.72 -1.80 3.81
CA MET A 208 16.84 -1.72 2.64
C MET A 208 16.54 -0.27 2.26
N ALA A 209 16.27 0.59 3.25
CA ALA A 209 16.07 2.01 3.04
C ALA A 209 17.32 2.70 2.47
N LEU A 210 18.51 2.39 2.99
CA LEU A 210 19.79 2.90 2.46
C LEU A 210 20.05 2.41 1.03
N ARG A 211 19.81 1.13 0.72
CA ARG A 211 20.02 0.57 -0.63
C ARG A 211 19.07 1.19 -1.65
N LEU A 212 17.81 1.40 -1.28
CA LEU A 212 16.86 2.12 -2.13
C LEU A 212 17.31 3.57 -2.35
N LEU A 213 17.71 4.28 -1.28
CA LEU A 213 18.23 5.64 -1.38
C LEU A 213 19.49 5.72 -2.25
N GLN A 214 20.41 4.76 -2.12
CA GLN A 214 21.60 4.64 -2.95
C GLN A 214 21.23 4.48 -4.42
N SER A 215 20.24 3.65 -4.74
CA SER A 215 19.78 3.42 -6.10
C SER A 215 19.15 4.69 -6.70
N ILE A 216 18.23 5.34 -5.99
CA ILE A 216 17.58 6.55 -6.50
C ILE A 216 18.49 7.79 -6.53
N THR A 217 19.62 7.77 -5.83
CA THR A 217 20.61 8.86 -5.88
C THR A 217 21.65 8.67 -6.98
N TRP A 218 21.72 7.50 -7.61
CA TRP A 218 22.76 7.14 -8.57
C TRP A 218 22.96 8.20 -9.66
N GLU A 219 21.87 8.58 -10.34
CA GLU A 219 21.86 9.64 -11.34
C GLU A 219 20.65 10.55 -11.12
N ILE A 220 20.92 11.83 -10.87
CA ILE A 220 19.89 12.85 -10.62
C ILE A 220 20.01 13.90 -11.71
N ASN A 221 18.95 14.02 -12.51
CA ASN A 221 18.88 14.96 -13.63
C ASN A 221 17.92 16.12 -13.35
N CYS A 222 17.60 16.43 -12.10
CA CYS A 222 16.74 17.55 -11.75
C CYS A 222 17.23 18.18 -10.44
N LYS A 223 17.50 19.50 -10.47
CA LYS A 223 18.00 20.24 -9.30
C LYS A 223 17.03 20.15 -8.11
N ALA A 224 15.74 20.30 -8.37
CA ALA A 224 14.71 20.19 -7.34
C ALA A 224 14.70 18.81 -6.64
N VAL A 225 14.94 17.73 -7.38
CA VAL A 225 15.07 16.38 -6.80
C VAL A 225 16.30 16.29 -5.89
N LEU A 226 17.44 16.81 -6.34
CA LEU A 226 18.67 16.83 -5.54
C LEU A 226 18.49 17.61 -4.24
N GLU A 227 17.89 18.81 -4.33
CA GLU A 227 17.59 19.66 -3.17
C GLU A 227 16.64 18.96 -2.21
N ASN A 228 15.56 18.36 -2.72
CA ASN A 228 14.59 17.63 -1.90
C ASN A 228 15.21 16.42 -1.16
N ILE A 229 16.11 15.67 -1.82
CA ILE A 229 16.87 14.58 -1.17
C ILE A 229 17.77 15.14 -0.06
N ALA A 230 18.50 16.22 -0.34
CA ALA A 230 19.40 16.84 0.61
C ALA A 230 18.66 17.41 1.84
N GLU A 231 17.48 17.99 1.64
CA GLU A 231 16.62 18.53 2.69
C GLU A 231 15.97 17.44 3.53
N THR A 232 15.44 16.38 2.90
CA THR A 232 14.64 15.37 3.60
C THR A 232 15.50 14.35 4.36
N VAL A 233 16.58 13.84 3.75
CA VAL A 233 17.46 12.86 4.41
C VAL A 233 18.52 13.58 5.23
N GLY A 234 19.12 14.64 4.70
CA GLY A 234 20.14 15.42 5.40
C GLY A 234 21.49 14.71 5.56
N ARG A 235 22.57 15.49 5.53
CA ARG A 235 23.93 14.97 5.71
C ARG A 235 24.15 14.34 7.09
N LYS A 236 23.59 14.95 8.14
CA LYS A 236 23.73 14.48 9.53
C LYS A 236 23.18 13.06 9.73
N LEU A 237 22.07 12.73 9.08
CA LEU A 237 21.48 11.39 9.17
C LEU A 237 22.40 10.35 8.51
N LEU A 238 22.93 10.65 7.32
CA LEU A 238 23.87 9.75 6.64
C LEU A 238 25.18 9.59 7.41
N ASP A 239 25.68 10.64 8.06
CA ASP A 239 26.89 10.58 8.87
C ASP A 239 26.76 9.61 10.07
N LYS A 240 25.54 9.44 10.63
CA LYS A 240 25.26 8.43 11.66
C LYS A 240 25.54 7.01 11.15
N PHE A 241 25.05 6.68 9.96
CA PHE A 241 25.25 5.36 9.34
C PHE A 241 26.66 5.18 8.78
N LEU A 242 27.31 6.25 8.33
CA LEU A 242 28.71 6.25 7.91
C LEU A 242 29.66 5.82 9.04
N ARG A 243 29.36 6.24 10.28
CA ARG A 243 30.13 5.91 11.49
C ARG A 243 29.71 4.60 12.15
N SER A 244 28.76 3.88 11.57
CA SER A 244 28.31 2.59 12.09
C SER A 244 29.43 1.55 11.99
N THR A 245 29.46 0.62 12.95
CA THR A 245 30.30 -0.58 12.89
C THR A 245 29.81 -1.57 11.82
N ASN A 246 28.57 -1.44 11.35
CA ASN A 246 28.05 -2.24 10.25
C ASN A 246 28.63 -1.73 8.92
N GLN A 247 29.45 -2.57 8.29
CA GLN A 247 30.13 -2.24 7.04
C GLN A 247 29.16 -2.00 5.87
N GLU A 248 28.00 -2.66 5.84
CA GLU A 248 27.01 -2.44 4.79
C GLU A 248 26.37 -1.05 4.91
N PHE A 249 26.12 -0.58 6.13
CA PHE A 249 25.61 0.78 6.38
C PHE A 249 26.61 1.85 5.96
N SER A 250 27.88 1.69 6.35
CA SER A 250 28.91 2.68 6.01
C SER A 250 29.19 2.69 4.51
N THR A 251 29.19 1.53 3.85
CA THR A 251 29.34 1.41 2.40
C THR A 251 28.19 2.10 1.65
N ALA A 252 26.94 1.79 2.00
CA ALA A 252 25.77 2.40 1.36
C ALA A 252 25.74 3.93 1.58
N SER A 253 26.01 4.39 2.80
CA SER A 253 26.03 5.82 3.14
C SER A 253 27.14 6.57 2.40
N THR A 254 28.32 5.98 2.28
CA THR A 254 29.42 6.54 1.48
C THR A 254 29.02 6.68 0.02
N ALA A 255 28.38 5.66 -0.55
CA ALA A 255 27.91 5.70 -1.93
C ALA A 255 26.84 6.78 -2.14
N ILE A 256 25.87 6.90 -1.22
CA ILE A 256 24.83 7.94 -1.28
C ILE A 256 25.45 9.34 -1.25
N ILE A 257 26.36 9.60 -0.30
CA ILE A 257 27.04 10.91 -0.18
C ILE A 257 27.82 11.21 -1.46
N THR A 258 28.57 10.23 -1.97
CA THR A 258 29.35 10.38 -3.22
C THR A 258 28.45 10.66 -4.41
N ASN A 259 27.30 9.98 -4.50
CA ASN A 259 26.29 10.21 -5.53
C ASN A 259 25.75 11.64 -5.46
N ILE A 260 25.37 12.11 -4.27
CA ILE A 260 24.83 13.47 -4.06
C ILE A 260 25.85 14.53 -4.48
N GLU A 261 27.11 14.43 -4.03
CA GLU A 261 28.15 15.39 -4.39
C GLU A 261 28.47 15.38 -5.89
N ARG A 262 28.55 14.18 -6.50
CA ARG A 262 28.77 14.03 -7.94
C ARG A 262 27.65 14.70 -8.74
N ASN A 263 26.39 14.47 -8.37
CA ASN A 263 25.24 15.08 -9.05
C ASN A 263 25.19 16.59 -8.82
N LYS A 264 25.59 17.08 -7.64
CA LYS A 264 25.71 18.51 -7.35
C LYS A 264 26.71 19.20 -8.28
N MET A 265 27.91 18.62 -8.44
CA MET A 265 28.93 19.14 -9.36
C MET A 265 28.45 19.08 -10.82
N LYS A 266 27.83 17.97 -11.24
CA LYS A 266 27.25 17.81 -12.59
C LYS A 266 26.25 18.92 -12.91
N ILE A 267 25.34 19.20 -11.98
CA ILE A 267 24.29 20.22 -12.14
C ILE A 267 24.89 21.63 -12.18
N GLN A 268 25.86 21.94 -11.31
CA GLN A 268 26.53 23.25 -11.29
C GLN A 268 27.26 23.54 -12.61
N ASN A 269 28.08 22.59 -13.09
CA ASN A 269 28.84 22.76 -14.34
C ASN A 269 27.92 22.97 -15.56
N LEU A 270 26.74 22.34 -15.59
CA LEU A 270 25.78 22.50 -16.68
C LEU A 270 25.06 23.85 -16.67
N GLN A 271 24.83 24.42 -15.48
CA GLN A 271 24.28 25.78 -15.33
C GLN A 271 25.28 26.84 -15.80
N GLU A 272 26.57 26.65 -15.52
CA GLU A 272 27.65 27.55 -15.98
C GLU A 272 27.86 27.50 -17.50
N CYS A 273 27.61 26.35 -18.13
CA CYS A 273 27.70 26.17 -19.58
C CYS A 273 26.42 26.57 -20.37
N GLY A 274 25.40 27.13 -19.71
CA GLY A 274 24.17 27.58 -20.38
C GLY A 274 23.22 26.45 -20.84
N GLY A 275 23.35 25.24 -20.30
CA GLY A 275 22.46 24.11 -20.60
C GLY A 275 21.11 24.22 -19.87
N LYS A 276 20.00 23.90 -20.53
CA LYS A 276 18.67 23.82 -19.91
C LYS A 276 18.50 22.49 -19.17
N TYR A 277 18.20 22.52 -17.88
CA TYR A 277 17.65 21.37 -17.15
C TYR A 277 16.14 21.28 -17.39
N SER A 278 15.59 20.06 -17.40
CA SER A 278 14.14 19.86 -17.39
C SER A 278 13.56 20.43 -16.10
N GLU A 279 12.72 21.46 -16.20
CA GLU A 279 11.81 21.81 -15.11
C GLU A 279 10.95 20.58 -14.82
N CYS A 280 11.12 19.99 -13.65
CA CYS A 280 10.24 18.92 -13.21
C CYS A 280 8.83 19.54 -13.03
N ASP A 281 7.90 19.18 -13.91
CA ASP A 281 6.49 19.59 -13.82
C ASP A 281 5.91 18.94 -12.55
N ASN A 282 5.88 19.71 -11.45
CA ASN A 282 5.36 19.29 -10.14
C ASN A 282 3.82 19.25 -10.18
N ARG A 283 3.26 18.43 -11.07
CA ARG A 283 1.85 18.05 -11.06
C ARG A 283 1.76 16.55 -10.82
N ASN A 284 1.60 16.17 -9.54
CA ASN A 284 0.69 15.12 -9.05
C ASN A 284 0.99 14.78 -7.58
#